data_AF-A0A372GCJ3-F1
#
_entry.id   AF-A0A372GCJ3-F1
#
_cell.length_a   1.000
_cell.length_b   1.000
_cell.length_c   1.000
_cell.angle_alpha   90.00
_cell.angle_beta   90.00
_cell.angle_gamma   90.00
#
_symmetry.space_group_name_H-M   'P 1'
#
loop_
_entity.id
_entity.type
_entity.pdbx_description
1 polymer ?
#
loop_
_entity_poly.entity_id
_entity_poly.type
_entity_poly.pdbx_seq_one_letter_code
_entity_poly.pdbx_strand_id
1 'polypeptide(L)'
;MLPAPEDALPVSLTPTQANTIALALDSGIGAEPQWGDPRGISGDCLAVSGILGWHDPGEQNFRVALTRRQWDVIVAELDRGALTLLQNGEERQARECMRARDAVLAQVGRDLPAHHGRTAIARQRLEPGDAGYYTLFQPPRGGWRTGFTYGRPDAATGPPIRSAVPGRGLAVATGTPTVDVTVQTVPAAPDLDVAAWEYVGEISQHWVGFPYPELVLAVPDQKGTELWELSTEVWPHVVYRVRLCVRDIGSAQEEHRVQLWPGRADTPVEQRRPTPREE
;
A
#
# COMPACT_ATOMS: atom_id res chain seq x y z
N MET A 1 23.00 -14.93 27.64
CA MET A 1 23.11 -14.00 26.50
C MET A 1 23.38 -14.84 25.26
N LEU A 2 22.38 -15.02 24.41
CA LEU A 2 22.60 -15.61 23.08
C LEU A 2 23.38 -14.57 22.24
N PRO A 3 24.35 -14.98 21.41
CA PRO A 3 25.01 -14.06 20.50
C PRO A 3 23.97 -13.43 19.58
N ALA A 4 24.08 -12.11 19.37
CA ALA A 4 23.24 -11.43 18.39
C ALA A 4 23.51 -12.07 17.02
N PRO A 5 22.47 -12.38 16.23
CA PRO A 5 22.68 -12.88 14.87
C PRO A 5 23.56 -11.90 14.09
N GLU A 6 24.44 -12.39 13.23
CA GLU A 6 25.43 -11.57 12.49
C GLU A 6 24.80 -10.44 11.65
N ASP A 7 23.48 -10.50 11.41
CA ASP A 7 22.66 -9.51 10.71
C ASP A 7 21.76 -8.65 11.62
N ALA A 8 22.01 -8.61 12.93
CA ALA A 8 21.24 -7.82 13.86
C ALA A 8 21.60 -6.33 13.80
N LEU A 9 20.60 -5.49 13.51
CA LEU A 9 20.72 -4.04 13.57
C LEU A 9 20.23 -3.56 14.94
N PRO A 10 21.02 -2.77 15.67
CA PRO A 10 20.61 -2.28 16.97
C PRO A 10 19.90 -0.93 16.88
N VAL A 11 18.74 -0.81 17.54
CA VAL A 11 17.95 0.42 17.67
C VAL A 11 17.80 0.76 19.14
N SER A 12 17.98 2.03 19.48
CA SER A 12 17.63 2.59 20.79
C SER A 12 16.17 3.05 20.77
N LEU A 13 15.38 2.53 21.71
CA LEU A 13 13.97 2.83 21.86
C LEU A 13 13.70 3.45 23.23
N THR A 14 12.74 4.36 23.27
CA THR A 14 12.08 4.74 24.53
C THR A 14 11.07 3.66 24.93
N PRO A 15 10.71 3.55 26.22
CA PRO A 15 9.64 2.65 26.67
C PRO A 15 8.32 2.85 25.92
N THR A 16 7.95 4.10 25.66
CA THR A 16 6.74 4.42 24.87
C THR A 16 6.84 3.89 23.44
N GLN A 17 7.98 4.06 22.77
CA GLN A 17 8.17 3.54 21.41
C GLN A 17 8.08 2.02 21.38
N ALA A 18 8.68 1.34 22.36
CA ALA A 18 8.61 -0.11 22.47
C ALA A 18 7.18 -0.61 22.67
N ASN A 19 6.40 0.03 23.55
CA ASN A 19 4.99 -0.32 23.77
C ASN A 19 4.15 -0.05 22.51
N THR A 20 4.40 1.07 21.81
CA THR A 20 3.72 1.36 20.53
C THR A 20 4.02 0.29 19.48
N ILE A 21 5.27 -0.18 19.39
CA ILE A 21 5.66 -1.27 18.49
C ILE A 21 4.94 -2.56 18.90
N ALA A 22 4.99 -2.95 20.18
CA ALA A 22 4.35 -4.15 20.68
C ALA A 22 2.84 -4.19 20.35
N LEU A 23 2.14 -3.07 20.58
CA LEU A 23 0.72 -2.94 20.25
C LEU A 23 0.44 -3.04 18.74
N ALA A 24 1.33 -2.52 17.90
CA ALA A 24 1.18 -2.63 16.44
C ALA A 24 1.32 -4.08 15.96
N LEU A 25 2.25 -4.83 16.55
CA LEU A 25 2.54 -6.24 16.21
C LEU A 25 1.41 -7.19 16.59
N ASP A 26 0.60 -6.87 17.62
CA ASP A 26 -0.53 -7.72 18.06
C ASP A 26 -1.50 -8.03 16.91
N SER A 27 -1.72 -7.07 16.01
CA SER A 27 -2.60 -7.32 14.87
C SER A 27 -1.91 -8.06 13.71
N GLY A 28 -0.58 -8.09 13.64
CA GLY A 28 0.16 -9.02 12.78
C GLY A 28 0.06 -10.46 13.30
N ILE A 29 0.14 -10.64 14.63
CA ILE A 29 -0.03 -11.95 15.32
C ILE A 29 -1.46 -12.49 15.15
N GLY A 30 -2.47 -11.63 15.32
CA GLY A 30 -3.87 -12.02 15.21
C GLY A 30 -4.34 -12.38 13.79
N ALA A 31 -3.54 -12.08 12.76
CA ALA A 31 -3.91 -12.30 11.37
C ALA A 31 -3.65 -13.75 10.88
N GLU A 32 -2.69 -14.47 11.48
CA GLU A 32 -2.35 -15.86 11.15
C GLU A 32 -3.54 -16.83 11.26
N PRO A 33 -4.30 -16.87 12.37
CA PRO A 33 -5.34 -17.88 12.56
C PRO A 33 -6.57 -17.64 11.69
N GLN A 34 -6.81 -16.40 11.27
CA GLN A 34 -8.00 -16.02 10.51
C GLN A 34 -7.81 -16.20 9.00
N TRP A 35 -6.60 -15.95 8.49
CA TRP A 35 -6.35 -15.83 7.06
C TRP A 35 -5.20 -16.70 6.56
N GLY A 36 -4.42 -17.31 7.45
CA GLY A 36 -3.17 -18.00 7.12
C GLY A 36 -2.10 -16.97 6.82
N ASP A 37 -0.89 -17.18 7.36
CA ASP A 37 0.26 -16.32 7.10
C ASP A 37 1.21 -16.99 6.09
N PRO A 38 1.01 -16.78 4.77
CA PRO A 38 1.85 -17.38 3.75
C PRO A 38 3.28 -16.80 3.72
N ARG A 39 3.57 -15.77 4.52
CA ARG A 39 4.86 -15.05 4.54
C ARG A 39 5.64 -15.28 5.84
N GLY A 40 5.01 -15.87 6.86
CA GLY A 40 5.60 -16.17 8.15
C GLY A 40 5.92 -14.94 9.01
N ILE A 41 5.26 -13.80 8.77
CA ILE A 41 5.43 -12.56 9.55
C ILE A 41 5.00 -12.72 11.01
N SER A 42 4.11 -13.65 11.31
CA SER A 42 3.53 -13.88 12.64
C SER A 42 4.59 -14.45 13.58
N GLY A 43 5.47 -15.30 13.05
CA GLY A 43 6.67 -15.76 13.75
C GLY A 43 7.63 -14.61 14.07
N ASP A 44 7.85 -13.70 13.12
CA ASP A 44 8.66 -12.50 13.34
C ASP A 44 8.00 -11.56 14.38
N CYS A 45 6.69 -11.31 14.28
CA CYS A 45 5.94 -10.49 15.24
C CYS A 45 5.99 -11.09 16.65
N LEU A 46 5.77 -12.40 16.80
CA LEU A 46 5.88 -13.09 18.09
C LEU A 46 7.29 -13.01 18.66
N ALA A 47 8.31 -13.23 17.82
CA ALA A 47 9.70 -13.15 18.26
C ALA A 47 10.06 -11.72 18.73
N VAL A 48 9.64 -10.70 17.99
CA VAL A 48 9.89 -9.30 18.36
C VAL A 48 9.11 -8.93 19.62
N SER A 49 7.82 -9.24 19.72
CA SER A 49 7.02 -8.97 20.91
C SER A 49 7.60 -9.65 22.15
N GLY A 50 8.16 -10.85 22.01
CA GLY A 50 8.87 -11.54 23.11
C GLY A 50 10.19 -10.86 23.51
N ILE A 51 10.86 -10.18 22.58
CA ILE A 51 12.12 -9.44 22.86
C ILE A 51 11.83 -8.07 23.47
N LEU A 52 10.84 -7.35 22.94
CA LEU A 52 10.44 -6.03 23.44
C LEU A 52 9.75 -6.16 24.79
N GLY A 53 8.76 -7.04 24.92
CA GLY A 53 7.92 -7.07 26.11
C GLY A 53 7.17 -5.74 26.33
N TRP A 54 6.66 -5.56 27.55
CA TRP A 54 5.98 -4.33 27.96
C TRP A 54 6.87 -3.56 28.94
N HIS A 55 6.95 -2.24 28.75
CA HIS A 55 7.80 -1.36 29.56
C HIS A 55 7.00 -0.29 30.30
N ASP A 56 7.45 0.07 31.49
CA ASP A 56 6.90 1.23 32.18
C ASP A 56 7.42 2.55 31.54
N PRO A 57 6.56 3.56 31.29
CA PRO A 57 6.98 4.81 30.63
C PRO A 57 8.09 5.60 31.34
N GLY A 58 8.38 5.30 32.61
CA GLY A 58 9.44 5.93 33.40
C GLY A 58 10.80 5.23 33.31
N GLU A 59 10.91 4.14 32.56
CA GLU A 59 12.17 3.43 32.37
C GLU A 59 13.16 4.20 31.48
N GLN A 60 14.44 3.86 31.58
CA GLN A 60 15.46 4.41 30.70
C GLN A 60 15.33 3.82 29.29
N ASN A 61 15.81 4.57 28.29
CA ASN A 61 15.93 4.06 26.94
C ASN A 61 16.79 2.80 26.93
N PHE A 62 16.41 1.84 26.09
CA PHE A 62 17.09 0.56 25.98
C PHE A 62 17.40 0.25 24.52
N ARG A 63 18.34 -0.68 24.32
CA ARG A 63 18.84 -1.04 22.99
C ARG A 63 18.35 -2.44 22.63
N VAL A 64 17.73 -2.55 21.47
CA VAL A 64 17.18 -3.79 20.94
C VAL A 64 17.91 -4.12 19.65
N ALA A 65 18.42 -5.34 19.53
CA ALA A 65 19.09 -5.81 18.33
C ALA A 65 18.19 -6.86 17.65
N LEU A 66 17.64 -6.51 16.49
CA LEU A 66 16.76 -7.36 15.69
C LEU A 66 17.34 -7.52 14.29
N THR A 67 16.97 -8.58 13.58
CA THR A 67 17.39 -8.76 12.19
C THR A 67 16.81 -7.68 11.27
N ARG A 68 17.43 -7.46 10.10
CA ARG A 68 16.87 -6.57 9.06
C ARG A 68 15.41 -6.85 8.76
N ARG A 69 15.06 -8.13 8.62
CA ARG A 69 13.69 -8.60 8.36
C ARG A 69 12.72 -8.22 9.49
N GLN A 70 13.13 -8.38 10.74
CA GLN A 70 12.29 -8.04 11.89
C GLN A 70 12.04 -6.54 12.00
N TRP A 71 13.06 -5.70 11.72
CA TRP A 71 12.85 -4.25 11.67
C TRP A 71 11.94 -3.82 10.53
N ASP A 72 12.06 -4.47 9.37
CA ASP A 72 11.19 -4.23 8.23
C ASP A 72 9.72 -4.56 8.56
N VAL A 73 9.47 -5.69 9.22
CA VAL A 73 8.14 -6.07 9.74
C VAL A 73 7.61 -5.03 10.74
N ILE A 74 8.44 -4.50 11.64
CA ILE A 74 8.03 -3.48 12.61
C ILE A 74 7.58 -2.19 11.91
N VAL A 75 8.41 -1.66 11.00
CA VAL A 75 8.12 -0.41 10.27
C VAL A 75 6.75 -0.49 9.60
N ALA A 76 6.48 -1.63 9.01
CA ALA A 76 5.23 -1.94 8.38
C ALA A 76 4.02 -2.05 9.30
N GLU A 77 4.12 -2.83 10.37
CA GLU A 77 3.01 -2.98 11.30
C GLU A 77 2.66 -1.63 11.95
N LEU A 78 3.66 -0.76 12.13
CA LEU A 78 3.45 0.64 12.53
C LEU A 78 2.72 1.45 11.45
N ASP A 79 3.06 1.32 10.18
CA ASP A 79 2.33 1.97 9.08
C ASP A 79 0.88 1.47 8.98
N ARG A 80 0.66 0.17 9.15
CA ARG A 80 -0.67 -0.45 9.17
C ARG A 80 -1.49 0.07 10.34
N GLY A 81 -0.92 0.03 11.55
CA GLY A 81 -1.53 0.53 12.77
C GLY A 81 -1.90 2.00 12.63
N ALA A 82 -0.96 2.85 12.19
CA ALA A 82 -1.19 4.27 12.00
C ALA A 82 -2.38 4.55 11.07
N LEU A 83 -2.48 3.83 9.96
CA LEU A 83 -3.62 3.97 9.06
C LEU A 83 -4.93 3.55 9.73
N THR A 84 -4.99 2.34 10.29
CA THR A 84 -6.23 1.82 10.89
C THR A 84 -6.75 2.80 11.94
N LEU A 85 -5.84 3.35 12.75
CA LEU A 85 -6.15 4.39 13.74
C LEU A 85 -6.70 5.66 13.06
N LEU A 86 -6.09 6.15 11.97
CA LEU A 86 -6.63 7.30 11.22
C LEU A 86 -8.02 7.06 10.66
N GLN A 87 -8.28 5.86 10.13
CA GLN A 87 -9.59 5.48 9.60
C GLN A 87 -10.67 5.47 10.70
N ASN A 88 -10.26 5.13 11.92
CA ASN A 88 -11.12 5.15 13.10
C ASN A 88 -11.23 6.54 13.76
N GLY A 89 -10.56 7.57 13.21
CA GLY A 89 -10.52 8.91 13.80
C GLY A 89 -9.56 9.05 15.00
N GLU A 90 -8.72 8.05 15.26
CA GLU A 90 -7.76 8.00 16.37
C GLU A 90 -6.43 8.66 16.00
N GLU A 91 -6.48 9.93 15.61
CA GLU A 91 -5.33 10.62 15.03
C GLU A 91 -4.11 10.71 15.96
N ARG A 92 -4.33 10.83 17.28
CA ARG A 92 -3.22 10.96 18.25
C ARG A 92 -2.41 9.67 18.29
N GLN A 93 -3.08 8.53 18.43
CA GLN A 93 -2.46 7.21 18.43
C GLN A 93 -1.79 6.94 17.07
N ALA A 94 -2.41 7.35 15.96
CA ALA A 94 -1.77 7.24 14.65
C ALA A 94 -0.46 8.03 14.56
N ARG A 95 -0.42 9.24 15.13
CA ARG A 95 0.82 10.05 15.22
C ARG A 95 1.89 9.38 16.09
N GLU A 96 1.50 8.63 17.12
CA GLU A 96 2.43 7.85 17.94
C GLU A 96 3.07 6.72 17.12
N CYS A 97 2.28 5.96 16.34
CA CYS A 97 2.80 4.96 15.42
C CYS A 97 3.76 5.55 14.38
N MET A 98 3.39 6.67 13.75
CA MET A 98 4.26 7.36 12.77
C MET A 98 5.57 7.86 13.40
N ARG A 99 5.53 8.40 14.62
CA ARG A 99 6.74 8.84 15.34
C ARG A 99 7.65 7.66 15.72
N ALA A 100 7.08 6.54 16.16
CA ALA A 100 7.85 5.34 16.46
C ALA A 100 8.55 4.81 15.19
N ARG A 101 7.82 4.78 14.07
CA ARG A 101 8.35 4.39 12.75
C ARG A 101 9.52 5.29 12.34
N ASP A 102 9.33 6.61 12.37
CA ASP A 102 10.35 7.57 11.96
C ASP A 102 11.62 7.46 12.82
N ALA A 103 11.46 7.18 14.12
CA ALA A 103 12.59 6.97 15.03
C ALA A 103 13.37 5.67 14.74
N VAL A 104 12.69 4.60 14.33
CA VAL A 104 13.33 3.35 13.86
C VAL A 104 14.05 3.61 12.54
N LEU A 105 13.37 4.20 11.55
CA LEU A 105 13.93 4.49 10.22
C LEU A 105 15.14 5.43 10.29
N ALA A 106 15.16 6.40 11.20
CA ALA A 106 16.30 7.27 11.41
C ALA A 106 17.58 6.52 11.84
N GLN A 107 17.43 5.35 12.46
CA GLN A 107 18.54 4.55 12.98
C GLN A 107 18.97 3.44 12.03
N VAL A 108 18.01 2.75 11.39
CA VAL A 108 18.30 1.55 10.57
C VAL A 108 17.89 1.68 9.11
N GLY A 109 17.22 2.76 8.70
CA GLY A 109 16.57 2.85 7.39
C GLY A 109 17.51 2.72 6.17
N ARG A 110 18.82 2.93 6.33
CA ARG A 110 19.81 2.70 5.26
C ARG A 110 20.22 1.23 5.13
N ASP A 111 20.10 0.47 6.22
CA ASP A 111 20.53 -0.92 6.35
C ASP A 111 19.37 -1.91 6.26
N LEU A 112 18.14 -1.42 6.46
CA LEU A 112 16.96 -2.12 5.98
C LEU A 112 17.11 -2.29 4.47
N PRO A 113 16.68 -3.43 3.91
CA PRO A 113 16.71 -3.63 2.47
C PRO A 113 16.12 -2.39 1.82
N ALA A 114 16.98 -1.57 1.21
CA ALA A 114 16.55 -0.43 0.44
C ALA A 114 15.53 -1.00 -0.51
N HIS A 115 14.32 -0.46 -0.48
CA HIS A 115 13.19 -0.93 -1.26
C HIS A 115 13.55 -0.81 -2.74
N HIS A 116 14.36 -1.73 -3.25
CA HIS A 116 14.72 -1.89 -4.64
C HIS A 116 13.51 -2.55 -5.28
N GLY A 117 12.37 -1.84 -5.24
CA GLY A 117 11.19 -2.20 -5.97
C GLY A 117 11.62 -2.35 -7.41
N ARG A 118 11.69 -3.60 -7.88
CA ARG A 118 11.91 -3.85 -9.29
C ARG A 118 10.84 -3.08 -10.03
N THR A 119 11.27 -2.29 -11.01
CA THR A 119 10.31 -1.65 -11.89
C THR A 119 9.57 -2.76 -12.62
N ALA A 120 8.27 -2.89 -12.36
CA ALA A 120 7.40 -3.83 -13.06
C ALA A 120 6.41 -3.02 -13.88
N ILE A 121 6.17 -3.47 -15.11
CA ILE A 121 5.28 -2.81 -16.06
C ILE A 121 4.45 -3.89 -16.73
N ALA A 122 3.13 -3.75 -16.71
CA ALA A 122 2.23 -4.50 -17.57
C ALA A 122 1.35 -3.54 -18.35
N ARG A 123 0.97 -3.99 -19.53
CA ARG A 123 -0.01 -3.34 -20.40
C ARG A 123 -1.16 -4.30 -20.60
N GLN A 124 -2.38 -3.82 -20.41
CA GLN A 124 -3.58 -4.59 -20.60
C GLN A 124 -4.63 -3.74 -21.28
N ARG A 125 -5.28 -4.30 -22.30
CA ARG A 125 -6.47 -3.73 -22.89
C ARG A 125 -7.69 -4.28 -22.15
N LEU A 126 -8.56 -3.39 -21.68
CA LEU A 126 -9.78 -3.73 -20.97
C LEU A 126 -11.00 -3.24 -21.73
N GLU A 127 -12.11 -3.96 -21.58
CA GLU A 127 -13.42 -3.56 -22.09
C GLU A 127 -14.41 -3.46 -20.91
N PRO A 128 -14.39 -2.32 -20.17
CA PRO A 128 -15.31 -2.10 -19.06
C PRO A 128 -16.78 -2.09 -19.47
N GLY A 129 -17.07 -1.75 -20.73
CA GLY A 129 -18.43 -1.64 -21.25
C GLY A 129 -19.33 -0.81 -20.34
N ASP A 130 -20.53 -1.32 -20.07
CA ASP A 130 -21.54 -0.64 -19.25
C ASP A 130 -21.16 -0.53 -17.76
N ALA A 131 -20.18 -1.31 -17.29
CA ALA A 131 -19.69 -1.17 -15.92
C ALA A 131 -19.05 0.22 -15.73
N GLY A 132 -18.28 0.69 -16.71
CA GLY A 132 -17.60 2.00 -16.69
C GLY A 132 -16.50 2.12 -15.64
N TYR A 133 -15.92 1.00 -15.18
CA TYR A 133 -14.75 0.99 -14.31
C TYR A 133 -14.00 -0.35 -14.37
N TYR A 134 -12.74 -0.33 -13.93
CA TYR A 134 -11.96 -1.52 -13.61
C TYR A 134 -11.35 -1.41 -12.21
N THR A 135 -10.81 -2.51 -11.71
CA THR A 135 -10.26 -2.60 -10.35
C THR A 135 -8.85 -3.16 -10.36
N LEU A 136 -7.99 -2.66 -9.47
CA LEU A 136 -6.63 -3.13 -9.23
C LEU A 136 -6.51 -3.53 -7.76
N PHE A 137 -6.44 -4.82 -7.48
CA PHE A 137 -6.63 -5.34 -6.12
C PHE A 137 -5.76 -6.57 -5.84
N GLN A 138 -5.65 -6.92 -4.56
CA GLN A 138 -5.08 -8.21 -4.13
C GLN A 138 -6.22 -9.18 -3.79
N PRO A 139 -6.23 -10.40 -4.34
CA PRO A 139 -7.34 -11.32 -4.14
C PRO A 139 -7.42 -11.83 -2.68
N PRO A 140 -8.63 -12.13 -2.16
CA PRO A 140 -8.80 -12.74 -0.84
C PRO A 140 -8.53 -14.26 -0.86
N ARG A 141 -8.38 -14.89 0.33
CA ARG A 141 -8.25 -16.36 0.49
C ARG A 141 -9.38 -17.09 -0.27
N GLY A 142 -9.03 -17.97 -1.20
CA GLY A 142 -10.01 -18.68 -2.06
C GLY A 142 -10.14 -18.13 -3.49
N GLY A 143 -9.27 -17.21 -3.88
CA GLY A 143 -9.24 -16.58 -5.20
C GLY A 143 -10.24 -15.43 -5.30
N TRP A 144 -10.18 -14.70 -6.42
CA TRP A 144 -11.19 -13.70 -6.73
C TRP A 144 -12.32 -14.38 -7.51
N ARG A 145 -13.56 -14.22 -7.04
CA ARG A 145 -14.76 -14.66 -7.77
C ARG A 145 -15.29 -13.47 -8.56
N THR A 146 -15.67 -13.71 -9.82
CA THR A 146 -16.48 -12.77 -10.62
C THR A 146 -17.67 -12.31 -9.78
N GLY A 147 -17.71 -11.02 -9.43
CA GLY A 147 -18.80 -10.44 -8.61
C GLY A 147 -18.38 -9.64 -7.37
N PHE A 148 -17.08 -9.55 -7.03
CA PHE A 148 -16.63 -8.54 -6.06
C PHE A 148 -16.64 -7.16 -6.72
N THR A 149 -17.79 -6.47 -6.62
CA THR A 149 -17.90 -5.06 -6.97
C THR A 149 -17.31 -4.24 -5.82
N TYR A 150 -16.05 -3.88 -5.97
CA TYR A 150 -15.47 -2.77 -5.23
C TYR A 150 -16.28 -1.53 -5.61
N GLY A 151 -17.04 -0.96 -4.66
CA GLY A 151 -18.10 0.02 -4.91
C GLY A 151 -17.81 0.97 -6.08
N ARG A 152 -18.73 1.02 -7.05
CA ARG A 152 -18.58 1.74 -8.31
C ARG A 152 -18.14 3.19 -8.04
N PRO A 153 -16.96 3.62 -8.53
CA PRO A 153 -16.61 5.04 -8.49
C PRO A 153 -17.62 5.78 -9.36
N ASP A 154 -18.32 6.74 -8.75
CA ASP A 154 -19.22 7.62 -9.50
C ASP A 154 -18.36 8.59 -10.32
N ALA A 155 -18.31 8.35 -11.63
CA ALA A 155 -17.58 9.17 -12.61
C ALA A 155 -18.18 10.58 -12.75
N ALA A 156 -19.44 10.78 -12.33
CA ALA A 156 -20.13 12.06 -12.46
C ALA A 156 -19.86 13.03 -11.28
N THR A 157 -19.39 12.53 -10.12
CA THR A 157 -19.37 13.33 -8.87
C THR A 157 -18.03 13.35 -8.12
N GLY A 158 -16.96 12.72 -8.62
CA GLY A 158 -15.64 12.79 -7.96
C GLY A 158 -14.47 12.23 -8.77
N PRO A 159 -13.29 12.03 -8.16
CA PRO A 159 -12.09 11.57 -8.86
C PRO A 159 -12.31 10.23 -9.56
N PRO A 160 -11.76 10.05 -10.77
CA PRO A 160 -11.80 8.80 -11.52
C PRO A 160 -10.99 7.67 -10.87
N ILE A 161 -10.20 7.93 -9.82
CA ILE A 161 -9.53 6.90 -9.01
C ILE A 161 -9.96 7.00 -7.55
N ARG A 162 -10.35 5.86 -6.96
CA ARG A 162 -10.72 5.79 -5.54
C ARG A 162 -10.16 4.52 -4.92
N SER A 163 -9.76 4.61 -3.64
CA SER A 163 -9.56 3.41 -2.84
C SER A 163 -10.91 2.73 -2.69
N ALA A 164 -10.99 1.46 -3.09
CA ALA A 164 -12.11 0.62 -2.73
C ALA A 164 -12.08 0.35 -1.21
N VAL A 165 -13.19 -0.21 -0.68
CA VAL A 165 -13.40 -0.69 0.72
C VAL A 165 -12.07 -1.02 1.43
N PRO A 166 -11.83 -0.51 2.66
CA PRO A 166 -10.49 -0.21 3.16
C PRO A 166 -9.47 -1.33 2.92
N GLY A 167 -8.44 -0.99 2.14
CA GLY A 167 -7.18 -1.75 2.07
C GLY A 167 -7.12 -2.93 1.09
N ARG A 168 -8.15 -3.15 0.25
CA ARG A 168 -8.19 -4.33 -0.65
C ARG A 168 -7.88 -4.03 -2.11
N GLY A 169 -8.07 -2.80 -2.58
CA GLY A 169 -7.79 -2.43 -3.97
C GLY A 169 -8.24 -1.03 -4.36
N LEU A 170 -8.04 -0.72 -5.63
CA LEU A 170 -8.44 0.51 -6.31
C LEU A 170 -9.62 0.22 -7.22
N ALA A 171 -10.50 1.20 -7.38
CA ALA A 171 -11.43 1.28 -8.50
C ALA A 171 -11.10 2.51 -9.35
N VAL A 172 -11.07 2.32 -10.66
CA VAL A 172 -10.78 3.36 -11.65
C VAL A 172 -11.93 3.46 -12.64
N ALA A 173 -12.61 4.61 -12.65
CA ALA A 173 -13.67 4.93 -13.58
C ALA A 173 -13.12 5.13 -15.00
N THR A 174 -13.93 4.78 -16.01
CA THR A 174 -13.62 4.96 -17.43
C THR A 174 -14.72 5.80 -18.07
N GLY A 175 -14.34 6.77 -18.90
CA GLY A 175 -15.26 7.56 -19.71
C GLY A 175 -15.63 6.88 -21.03
N THR A 176 -14.88 5.86 -21.41
CA THR A 176 -15.04 5.12 -22.67
C THR A 176 -15.27 3.62 -22.44
N PRO A 177 -15.84 2.89 -23.42
CA PRO A 177 -16.08 1.45 -23.32
C PRO A 177 -14.81 0.60 -23.46
N THR A 178 -13.69 1.19 -23.88
CA THR A 178 -12.41 0.48 -24.08
C THR A 178 -11.27 1.30 -23.52
N VAL A 179 -10.38 0.66 -22.74
CA VAL A 179 -9.25 1.35 -22.13
C VAL A 179 -7.96 0.55 -22.28
N ASP A 180 -6.90 1.21 -22.72
CA ASP A 180 -5.54 0.66 -22.67
C ASP A 180 -4.89 1.09 -21.34
N VAL A 181 -4.68 0.12 -20.44
CA VAL A 181 -4.13 0.35 -19.10
C VAL A 181 -2.66 -0.05 -19.06
N THR A 182 -1.79 0.88 -18.69
CA THR A 182 -0.41 0.60 -18.28
C THR A 182 -0.30 0.70 -16.77
N VAL A 183 0.01 -0.41 -16.10
CA VAL A 183 0.28 -0.44 -14.65
C VAL A 183 1.80 -0.48 -14.45
N GLN A 184 2.32 0.36 -13.56
CA GLN A 184 3.75 0.45 -13.26
C GLN A 184 3.99 0.48 -11.75
N THR A 185 4.83 -0.40 -11.22
CA THR A 185 5.43 -0.20 -9.88
C THR A 185 6.83 0.35 -10.06
N VAL A 186 7.15 1.44 -9.37
CA VAL A 186 8.45 2.12 -9.42
C VAL A 186 8.94 2.40 -7.99
N PRO A 187 10.26 2.47 -7.76
CA PRO A 187 10.81 2.66 -6.40
C PRO A 187 10.59 4.07 -5.84
N ALA A 188 10.33 5.06 -6.70
CA ALA A 188 10.11 6.46 -6.33
C ALA A 188 9.15 7.13 -7.32
N ALA A 189 8.64 8.30 -6.94
CA ALA A 189 7.75 9.09 -7.79
C ALA A 189 8.40 9.34 -9.17
N PRO A 190 7.77 8.89 -10.27
CA PRO A 190 8.32 9.09 -11.60
C PRO A 190 8.06 10.53 -12.07
N ASP A 191 9.01 11.06 -12.84
CA ASP A 191 8.83 12.32 -13.56
C ASP A 191 7.60 12.23 -14.48
N LEU A 192 6.83 13.31 -14.54
CA LEU A 192 5.62 13.38 -15.34
C LEU A 192 5.53 14.70 -16.08
N ASP A 193 5.38 14.60 -17.40
CA ASP A 193 4.87 15.69 -18.21
C ASP A 193 3.34 15.77 -18.05
N VAL A 194 2.88 16.62 -17.13
CA VAL A 194 1.45 16.82 -16.85
C VAL A 194 0.71 17.31 -18.09
N ALA A 195 1.37 18.04 -19.00
CA ALA A 195 0.73 18.60 -20.19
C ALA A 195 0.36 17.55 -21.25
N ALA A 196 0.93 16.34 -21.13
CA ALA A 196 0.64 15.20 -22.00
C ALA A 196 -0.66 14.44 -21.62
N TRP A 197 -1.30 14.81 -20.51
CA TRP A 197 -2.48 14.14 -19.96
C TRP A 197 -3.65 15.10 -19.77
N GLU A 198 -4.86 14.57 -19.87
CA GLU A 198 -6.10 15.33 -19.66
C GLU A 198 -6.49 15.34 -18.19
N TYR A 199 -6.18 14.25 -17.48
CA TYR A 199 -6.34 14.12 -16.06
C TYR A 199 -5.10 13.50 -15.42
N VAL A 200 -4.69 14.05 -14.27
CA VAL A 200 -3.71 13.46 -13.36
C VAL A 200 -4.28 13.51 -11.95
N GLY A 201 -4.35 12.36 -11.28
CA GLY A 201 -4.81 12.24 -9.91
C GLY A 201 -3.89 11.38 -9.08
N GLU A 202 -3.66 11.77 -7.83
CA GLU A 202 -2.88 11.01 -6.87
C GLU A 202 -3.67 10.70 -5.61
N ILE A 203 -3.62 9.44 -5.18
CA ILE A 203 -4.19 8.99 -3.90
C ILE A 203 -3.19 8.13 -3.13
N SER A 204 -3.46 7.93 -1.84
CA SER A 204 -2.80 6.88 -1.06
C SER A 204 -3.67 5.62 -1.11
N GLN A 205 -3.09 4.51 -1.55
CA GLN A 205 -3.72 3.20 -1.55
C GLN A 205 -3.04 2.28 -0.57
N HIS A 206 -3.86 1.55 0.17
CA HIS A 206 -3.38 0.52 1.05
C HIS A 206 -3.59 -0.83 0.42
N TRP A 207 -2.52 -1.59 0.30
CA TRP A 207 -2.60 -2.99 -0.06
C TRP A 207 -2.14 -3.77 1.15
N VAL A 208 -3.12 -4.25 1.91
CA VAL A 208 -2.86 -5.20 2.98
C VAL A 208 -2.60 -6.51 2.28
N GLY A 209 -1.32 -6.82 2.05
CA GLY A 209 -0.88 -8.07 1.43
C GLY A 209 -1.33 -9.26 2.26
N PHE A 210 -2.54 -9.74 2.03
CA PHE A 210 -3.15 -10.85 2.76
C PHE A 210 -4.13 -11.60 1.85
N PRO A 211 -4.00 -12.91 1.62
CA PRO A 211 -2.81 -13.78 1.70
C PRO A 211 -2.05 -13.89 0.35
N TYR A 212 -2.46 -13.17 -0.68
CA TYR A 212 -1.97 -13.39 -2.05
C TYR A 212 -1.10 -12.20 -2.50
N PRO A 213 0.19 -12.42 -2.86
CA PRO A 213 1.07 -11.34 -3.34
C PRO A 213 0.66 -10.78 -4.69
N GLU A 214 -0.17 -11.48 -5.45
CA GLU A 214 -0.59 -11.17 -6.80
C GLU A 214 -1.42 -9.88 -6.86
N LEU A 215 -0.99 -8.96 -7.72
CA LEU A 215 -1.80 -7.80 -8.11
C LEU A 215 -2.66 -8.20 -9.31
N VAL A 216 -3.98 -8.12 -9.13
CA VAL A 216 -4.96 -8.49 -10.14
C VAL A 216 -5.63 -7.24 -10.68
N LEU A 217 -5.68 -7.15 -12.01
CA LEU A 217 -6.46 -6.16 -12.75
C LEU A 217 -7.72 -6.82 -13.29
N ALA A 218 -8.91 -6.32 -12.95
CA ALA A 218 -10.16 -6.91 -13.41
C ALA A 218 -11.23 -5.87 -13.75
N VAL A 219 -11.99 -6.16 -14.80
CA VAL A 219 -13.30 -5.55 -15.03
C VAL A 219 -14.34 -6.32 -14.21
N PRO A 220 -15.37 -5.67 -13.63
CA PRO A 220 -16.47 -6.35 -12.97
C PRO A 220 -17.04 -7.48 -13.81
N ASP A 221 -17.30 -8.62 -13.16
CA ASP A 221 -17.87 -9.83 -13.75
C ASP A 221 -17.04 -10.50 -14.87
N GLN A 222 -15.81 -10.03 -15.13
CA GLN A 222 -14.88 -10.63 -16.08
C GLN A 222 -13.74 -11.38 -15.38
N LYS A 223 -13.03 -12.22 -16.14
CA LYS A 223 -11.79 -12.84 -15.67
C LYS A 223 -10.71 -11.80 -15.42
N GLY A 224 -10.35 -11.59 -14.16
CA GLY A 224 -9.20 -10.79 -13.75
C GLY A 224 -7.90 -11.34 -14.34
N THR A 225 -7.03 -10.41 -14.71
CA THR A 225 -5.68 -10.68 -15.21
C THR A 225 -4.70 -10.46 -14.07
N GLU A 226 -3.98 -11.52 -13.72
CA GLU A 226 -2.83 -11.43 -12.82
C GLU A 226 -1.71 -10.67 -13.54
N LEU A 227 -1.20 -9.61 -12.92
CA LEU A 227 -0.14 -8.80 -13.51
C LEU A 227 1.23 -9.30 -13.08
N TRP A 228 1.46 -9.33 -11.77
CA TRP A 228 2.66 -9.84 -11.12
C TRP A 228 2.40 -9.95 -9.62
N GLU A 229 3.26 -10.67 -8.92
CA GLU A 229 3.36 -10.60 -7.48
C GLU A 229 3.99 -9.26 -7.07
N LEU A 230 3.28 -8.43 -6.30
CA LEU A 230 3.92 -7.34 -5.58
C LEU A 230 5.00 -7.98 -4.70
N SER A 231 6.27 -7.83 -5.11
CA SER A 231 7.35 -8.68 -4.63
C SER A 231 7.39 -8.72 -3.10
N THR A 232 7.54 -9.93 -2.56
CA THR A 232 7.78 -10.19 -1.13
C THR A 232 9.04 -9.51 -0.61
N GLU A 233 9.92 -9.02 -1.48
CA GLU A 233 11.12 -8.22 -1.16
C GLU A 233 10.80 -6.77 -0.74
N VAL A 234 9.55 -6.31 -0.89
CA VAL A 234 9.11 -4.88 -0.78
C VAL A 234 8.01 -4.69 0.27
N TRP A 235 7.70 -5.70 1.07
CA TRP A 235 6.59 -5.60 2.03
C TRP A 235 7.08 -5.65 3.47
N PRO A 236 6.47 -4.86 4.40
CA PRO A 236 5.21 -4.11 4.20
C PRO A 236 5.24 -2.58 4.02
N HIS A 237 5.28 -2.09 2.77
CA HIS A 237 4.53 -0.86 2.48
C HIS A 237 3.04 -1.15 2.55
N VAL A 238 2.45 -0.74 3.65
CA VAL A 238 1.01 -0.74 3.85
C VAL A 238 0.37 0.40 3.06
N VAL A 239 1.16 1.34 2.54
CA VAL A 239 0.70 2.52 1.81
C VAL A 239 1.55 2.75 0.56
N TYR A 240 0.89 2.75 -0.59
CA TYR A 240 1.46 3.19 -1.86
C TYR A 240 0.85 4.52 -2.24
N ARG A 241 1.66 5.45 -2.76
CA ARG A 241 1.12 6.52 -3.58
C ARG A 241 0.76 5.92 -4.93
N VAL A 242 -0.44 6.25 -5.39
CA VAL A 242 -0.95 5.82 -6.67
C VAL A 242 -1.26 7.05 -7.48
N ARG A 243 -0.65 7.15 -8.66
CA ARG A 243 -1.00 8.15 -9.66
C ARG A 243 -1.78 7.50 -10.79
N LEU A 244 -2.92 8.09 -11.13
CA LEU A 244 -3.65 7.81 -12.35
C LEU A 244 -3.44 8.98 -13.31
N CYS A 245 -2.98 8.70 -14.52
CA CYS A 245 -3.02 9.63 -15.64
C CYS A 245 -3.98 9.10 -16.71
N VAL A 246 -4.84 9.96 -17.25
CA VAL A 246 -5.83 9.61 -18.29
C VAL A 246 -5.72 10.59 -19.45
N ARG A 247 -5.86 10.06 -20.66
CA ARG A 247 -6.05 10.84 -21.89
C ARG A 247 -6.90 10.06 -22.89
N ASP A 248 -7.68 10.76 -23.67
CA ASP A 248 -8.37 10.20 -24.83
C ASP A 248 -7.36 9.90 -25.96
N ILE A 249 -7.52 8.73 -26.60
CA ILE A 249 -6.70 8.32 -27.76
C ILE A 249 -7.54 8.00 -29.01
N GLY A 250 -8.86 8.17 -28.93
CA GLY A 250 -9.80 7.98 -30.02
C GLY A 250 -11.25 8.10 -29.57
N SER A 251 -12.21 8.07 -30.50
CA SER A 251 -13.63 8.38 -30.24
C SER A 251 -14.35 7.43 -29.27
N ALA A 252 -13.73 6.32 -28.86
CA ALA A 252 -14.29 5.36 -27.91
C ALA A 252 -13.19 4.67 -27.09
N GLN A 253 -12.03 5.32 -26.92
CA GLN A 253 -10.88 4.70 -26.27
C GLN A 253 -10.04 5.69 -25.45
N GLU A 254 -9.78 5.33 -24.20
CA GLU A 254 -8.87 6.04 -23.28
C GLU A 254 -7.54 5.28 -23.10
N GLU A 255 -6.46 6.02 -22.84
CA GLU A 255 -5.21 5.49 -22.29
C GLU A 255 -5.13 5.84 -20.80
N HIS A 256 -4.95 4.82 -19.97
CA HIS A 256 -4.74 4.96 -18.54
C HIS A 256 -3.33 4.55 -18.16
N ARG A 257 -2.65 5.39 -17.39
CA ARG A 257 -1.38 5.05 -16.74
C ARG A 257 -1.54 5.06 -15.23
N VAL A 258 -1.42 3.88 -14.61
CA VAL A 258 -1.47 3.69 -13.15
C VAL A 258 -0.05 3.46 -12.65
N GLN A 259 0.47 4.38 -11.86
CA GLN A 259 1.83 4.32 -11.30
C GLN A 259 1.75 4.16 -9.78
N LEU A 260 2.49 3.19 -9.25
CA LEU A 260 2.51 2.81 -7.85
C LEU A 260 3.93 2.98 -7.33
N TRP A 261 4.10 3.69 -6.21
CA TRP A 261 5.38 3.74 -5.52
C TRP A 261 5.20 3.84 -4.01
N PRO A 262 6.20 3.43 -3.23
CA PRO A 262 6.17 3.57 -1.78
C PRO A 262 5.93 5.02 -1.33
N GLY A 263 5.02 5.21 -0.38
CA GLY A 263 4.84 6.50 0.29
C GLY A 263 3.39 6.86 0.55
N ARG A 264 3.20 8.02 1.19
CA ARG A 264 1.89 8.60 1.49
C ARG A 264 1.72 9.92 0.75
N ALA A 265 0.52 10.16 0.21
CA ALA A 265 0.09 11.49 -0.19
C ALA A 265 -0.53 12.18 1.04
N ASP A 266 -0.04 13.37 1.40
CA ASP A 266 -0.55 14.14 2.53
C ASP A 266 -2.01 14.57 2.33
N THR A 267 -2.44 14.70 1.06
CA THR A 267 -3.82 14.96 0.65
C THR A 267 -3.98 14.40 -0.78
N PRO A 268 -5.14 13.84 -1.17
CA PRO A 268 -5.41 13.53 -2.57
C PRO A 268 -5.20 14.78 -3.44
N VAL A 269 -4.44 14.65 -4.53
CA VAL A 269 -4.16 15.76 -5.45
C VAL A 269 -4.82 15.44 -6.77
N GLU A 270 -5.62 16.37 -7.28
CA GLU A 270 -6.25 16.26 -8.60
C GLU A 270 -5.84 17.45 -9.46
N GLN A 271 -5.42 17.17 -10.68
CA GLN A 271 -5.13 18.14 -11.71
C GLN A 271 -5.90 17.73 -12.97
N ARG A 272 -6.93 18.51 -13.30
CA ARG A 272 -7.62 18.43 -14.58
C ARG A 272 -7.07 19.50 -15.50
N ARG A 273 -6.84 19.15 -16.77
CA ARG A 273 -6.59 20.17 -17.77
C ARG A 273 -7.83 21.08 -17.84
N PRO A 274 -7.67 22.42 -17.82
CA PRO A 274 -8.81 23.30 -17.98
C PRO A 274 -9.48 22.99 -19.33
N THR A 275 -10.77 22.71 -19.31
CA THR A 275 -11.57 22.64 -20.52
C THR A 275 -11.40 23.97 -21.25
N PRO A 276 -11.11 23.99 -22.57
CA PRO A 276 -11.22 25.23 -23.33
C PRO A 276 -12.61 25.79 -23.09
N ARG A 277 -12.71 27.08 -22.75
CA ARG A 277 -14.02 27.75 -22.77
C ARG A 277 -14.54 27.58 -24.19
N GLU A 278 -15.70 26.93 -24.33
CA GLU A 278 -16.48 27.06 -25.56
C GLU A 278 -16.75 28.56 -25.75
N GLU A 279 -16.19 29.12 -26.81
CA GLU A 279 -16.54 30.45 -27.33
C GLU A 279 -17.82 30.37 -28.17
#